data_AF-A0A2S9FU51-F1
#
_entry.id   AF-A0A2S9FU51-F1
#
_cell.length_a   1.000
_cell.length_b   1.000
_cell.length_c   1.000
_cell.angle_alpha   90.00
_cell.angle_beta   90.00
_cell.angle_gamma   90.00
#
_symmetry.space_group_name_H-M   'P 1'
#
loop_
_entity.id
_entity.type
_entity.pdbx_description
1 polymer ?
#
loop_
_entity_poly.entity_id
_entity_poly.type
_entity_poly.pdbx_seq_one_letter_code
_entity_poly.pdbx_strand_id
1 'polypeptide(L)'
;RFTPEVSIGIQHQLGADIIFAFDELTTLVNTRGYQESSVQRTHEWAVRCLAEHRRLSEVRSHKPAQALFGVVQGAQYEDLRRQAARGL
;
A
#
# COMPACT_ATOMS: atom_id res chain seq x y z
N ARG A 1 7.65 1.13 15.56
CA ARG A 1 8.08 1.46 14.17
C ARG A 1 7.02 0.91 13.23
N PHE A 2 6.52 1.69 12.28
CA PHE A 2 5.52 1.20 11.31
C PHE A 2 6.19 0.38 10.20
N THR A 3 5.54 -0.73 9.82
CA THR A 3 5.85 -1.56 8.65
C THR A 3 4.54 -1.86 7.91
N PRO A 4 4.58 -2.34 6.65
CA PRO A 4 3.39 -2.79 5.94
C PRO A 4 2.52 -3.74 6.77
N GLU A 5 3.11 -4.75 7.40
CA GLU A 5 2.38 -5.77 8.16
C GLU A 5 1.75 -5.19 9.44
N VAL A 6 2.49 -4.35 10.15
CA VAL A 6 1.99 -3.68 11.36
C VAL A 6 0.81 -2.76 11.01
N SER A 7 0.90 -2.00 9.91
CA SER A 7 -0.19 -1.11 9.46
C SER A 7 -1.45 -1.91 9.10
N ILE A 8 -1.31 -2.98 8.32
CA ILE A 8 -2.45 -3.83 7.93
C ILE A 8 -3.06 -4.52 9.15
N GLY A 9 -2.23 -5.00 10.09
CA GLY A 9 -2.68 -5.61 11.34
C GLY A 9 -3.52 -4.64 12.19
N ILE A 10 -3.08 -3.39 12.33
CA ILE A 10 -3.81 -2.36 13.06
C ILE A 10 -5.16 -2.07 12.38
N GLN A 11 -5.20 -1.90 11.06
CA GLN A 11 -6.45 -1.61 10.33
C GLN A 11 -7.44 -2.80 10.40
N HIS A 12 -6.96 -4.05 10.37
CA HIS A 12 -7.75 -5.25 10.64
C HIS A 12 -8.32 -5.26 12.08
N GLN A 13 -7.52 -4.87 13.07
CA GLN A 13 -7.95 -4.82 14.47
C GLN A 13 -9.02 -3.75 14.71
N LEU A 14 -8.88 -2.58 14.07
CA LEU A 14 -9.89 -1.53 14.09
C LEU A 14 -11.20 -1.95 13.43
N GLY A 15 -11.19 -2.98 12.58
CA GLY A 15 -12.38 -3.43 11.86
C GLY A 15 -12.82 -2.46 10.76
N ALA A 16 -11.87 -1.73 10.15
CA ALA A 16 -12.16 -0.79 9.08
C ALA A 16 -12.82 -1.46 7.87
N ASP A 17 -13.90 -0.90 7.33
CA ASP A 17 -14.54 -1.43 6.12
C ASP A 17 -13.60 -1.39 4.91
N ILE A 18 -12.77 -0.36 4.83
CA ILE A 18 -11.76 -0.15 3.79
C ILE A 18 -10.40 0.10 4.44
N ILE A 19 -9.44 -0.72 4.07
CA ILE A 19 -8.03 -0.66 4.47
C ILE A 19 -7.23 -0.04 3.33
N PHE A 20 -6.27 0.83 3.64
CA PHE A 20 -5.31 1.33 2.67
C PHE A 20 -3.96 0.64 2.83
N ALA A 21 -3.36 0.24 1.69
CA ALA A 21 -2.01 -0.28 1.66
C ALA A 21 -1.03 0.78 2.19
N PHE A 22 0.00 0.31 2.89
CA PHE A 22 1.05 1.16 3.43
C PHE A 22 1.95 1.67 2.30
N ASP A 23 2.17 2.98 2.24
CA ASP A 23 2.93 3.63 1.19
C ASP A 23 3.94 4.65 1.76
N GLU A 24 4.71 5.24 0.86
CA GLU A 24 5.58 6.36 1.20
C GLU A 24 5.02 7.67 0.63
N LEU A 25 4.78 8.64 1.52
CA LEU A 25 4.41 9.98 1.10
C LEU A 25 5.62 10.71 0.51
N THR A 26 5.46 11.24 -0.70
CA THR A 26 6.44 12.11 -1.37
C THR A 26 5.89 13.52 -1.60
N THR A 27 6.76 14.45 -1.98
CA THR A 27 6.40 15.84 -2.30
C THR A 27 6.87 16.23 -3.69
N LEU A 28 6.26 17.24 -4.30
CA LEU A 28 6.60 17.69 -5.66
C LEU A 28 8.02 18.26 -5.78
N VAL A 29 8.63 18.66 -4.65
CA VAL A 29 10.01 19.17 -4.60
C VAL A 29 11.07 18.06 -4.57
N ASN A 30 10.68 16.81 -4.35
CA ASN A 30 11.61 15.69 -4.41
C ASN A 30 12.13 15.49 -5.85
N THR A 31 13.40 15.10 -5.96
CA THR A 31 14.02 14.82 -7.26
C THR A 31 13.32 13.66 -7.97
N ARG A 32 13.41 13.63 -9.30
CA ARG A 32 12.86 12.52 -10.11
C ARG A 32 13.39 11.16 -9.64
N GLY A 33 14.71 11.03 -9.40
CA GLY A 33 15.29 9.76 -8.93
C GLY A 33 14.76 9.32 -7.56
N TYR A 34 14.42 10.26 -6.67
CA TYR A 34 13.74 9.93 -5.42
C TYR A 34 12.31 9.43 -5.69
N GLN A 35 11.58 10.08 -6.59
CA GLN A 35 10.22 9.67 -6.97
C GLN A 35 10.18 8.26 -7.57
N GLU A 36 11.13 7.93 -8.44
CA GLU A 36 11.31 6.59 -9.00
C GLU A 36 11.55 5.55 -7.89
N SER A 37 12.46 5.86 -6.97
CA SER A 37 12.76 4.99 -5.83
C SER A 37 11.57 4.81 -4.89
N SER A 38 10.76 5.86 -4.70
CA SER A 38 9.59 5.84 -3.82
C SER A 38 8.43 5.05 -4.43
N VAL A 39 8.21 5.16 -5.75
CA VAL A 39 7.25 4.32 -6.49
C VAL A 39 7.62 2.85 -6.35
N GLN A 40 8.89 2.50 -6.55
CA GLN A 40 9.36 1.12 -6.40
C GLN A 40 9.13 0.58 -4.99
N ARG A 41 9.48 1.37 -3.97
CA ARG A 41 9.29 0.99 -2.56
C ARG A 41 7.81 0.83 -2.19
N THR A 42 6.96 1.73 -2.66
CA THR A 42 5.52 1.65 -2.46
C THR A 42 4.94 0.39 -3.11
N HIS A 43 5.41 0.02 -4.30
CA HIS A 43 5.02 -1.24 -4.95
C HIS A 43 5.42 -2.47 -4.11
N GLU A 44 6.67 -2.54 -3.64
CA GLU A 44 7.14 -3.63 -2.77
C GLU A 44 6.34 -3.73 -1.47
N TRP A 45 5.96 -2.59 -0.89
CA TRP A 45 5.11 -2.56 0.29
C TRP A 45 3.67 -2.96 -0.01
N ALA A 46 3.12 -2.60 -1.16
CA ALA A 46 1.79 -3.02 -1.58
C ALA A 46 1.69 -4.55 -1.71
N VAL A 47 2.71 -5.22 -2.27
CA VAL A 47 2.80 -6.69 -2.33
C VAL A 47 2.74 -7.29 -0.92
N ARG A 48 3.49 -6.73 0.03
CA ARG A 48 3.51 -7.17 1.42
C ARG A 48 2.18 -6.93 2.12
N CYS A 49 1.55 -5.78 1.88
CA CYS A 49 0.22 -5.47 2.40
C CYS A 49 -0.83 -6.46 1.90
N LEU A 50 -0.79 -6.81 0.61
CA LEU A 50 -1.71 -7.78 0.02
C LEU A 50 -1.54 -9.17 0.64
N ALA A 51 -0.30 -9.63 0.83
CA ALA A 51 0.00 -10.90 1.46
C ALA A 51 -0.52 -10.94 2.91
N GLU A 52 -0.23 -9.91 3.71
CA GLU A 52 -0.67 -9.85 5.11
C GLU A 52 -2.20 -9.71 5.23
N HIS A 53 -2.82 -8.92 4.36
CA HIS A 53 -4.27 -8.77 4.33
C HIS A 53 -4.95 -10.12 4.04
N ARG A 54 -4.46 -10.88 3.04
CA ARG A 54 -4.97 -12.24 2.74
C ARG A 54 -4.84 -13.16 3.95
N ARG A 55 -3.64 -13.23 4.54
CA ARG A 55 -3.38 -14.06 5.73
C ARG A 55 -4.31 -13.72 6.89
N LEU A 56 -4.50 -12.44 7.19
CA LEU A 56 -5.37 -12.00 8.29
C LEU A 56 -6.85 -12.25 7.99
N SER A 57 -7.29 -12.06 6.75
CA SER A 57 -8.67 -12.36 6.32
C SER A 57 -8.99 -13.86 6.46
N GLU A 58 -8.02 -14.75 6.20
CA GLU A 58 -8.17 -16.19 6.44
C GLU A 58 -8.27 -16.52 7.94
N VAL A 59 -7.33 -16.01 8.74
CA VAL A 59 -7.29 -16.24 10.20
C VAL A 59 -8.52 -15.64 10.90
N ARG A 60 -9.07 -14.54 10.37
CA ARG A 60 -10.22 -13.81 10.92
C ARG A 60 -11.47 -14.00 10.08
N SER A 61 -11.64 -15.17 9.45
CA SER A 61 -12.79 -15.49 8.58
C SER A 61 -14.18 -15.37 9.24
N HIS A 62 -14.23 -15.30 10.57
CA HIS A 62 -15.45 -15.04 11.35
C HIS A 62 -15.85 -13.54 11.41
N LYS A 63 -15.01 -12.62 10.91
CA LYS A 63 -15.28 -11.18 10.83
C LYS A 63 -15.80 -10.81 9.44
N PRO A 64 -16.53 -9.69 9.30
CA PRO A 64 -16.88 -9.15 7.98
C PRO A 64 -15.64 -8.95 7.10
N ALA A 65 -15.80 -9.14 5.79
CA ALA A 65 -14.74 -8.87 4.84
C ALA A 65 -14.38 -7.37 4.85
N GLN A 66 -13.08 -7.09 4.83
CA GLN A 66 -12.53 -5.73 4.76
C GLN A 66 -11.91 -5.54 3.37
N ALA A 67 -12.21 -4.45 2.68
CA ALA A 67 -11.58 -4.17 1.38
C ALA A 67 -10.14 -3.68 1.57
N LEU A 68 -9.25 -3.94 0.60
CA LEU A 68 -7.90 -3.37 0.56
C LEU A 68 -7.71 -2.53 -0.70
N PHE A 69 -7.41 -1.24 -0.53
CA PHE A 69 -7.13 -0.30 -1.61
C PHE A 69 -5.63 -0.03 -1.70
N GLY A 70 -5.09 -0.04 -2.92
CA GLY A 70 -3.72 0.38 -3.21
C GLY A 70 -3.59 1.89 -3.35
N VAL A 71 -2.37 2.41 -3.16
CA VAL A 71 -2.05 3.83 -3.34
C VAL A 71 -1.13 4.00 -4.54
N VAL A 72 -1.61 4.73 -5.57
CA VAL A 72 -0.82 5.01 -6.77
C VAL A 72 0.05 6.24 -6.54
N GLN A 73 1.37 6.03 -6.50
CA GLN A 73 2.39 7.09 -6.42
C GLN A 73 2.85 7.54 -7.83
N GLY A 74 3.87 8.40 -7.89
CA GLY A 74 4.44 8.92 -9.15
C GLY A 74 4.42 10.45 -9.27
N ALA A 75 3.98 11.17 -8.23
CA ALA A 75 3.96 12.64 -8.18
C ALA A 75 3.36 13.28 -9.44
N GLN A 76 4.06 14.25 -10.04
CA GLN A 76 3.68 14.91 -11.30
C GLN A 76 4.08 14.15 -12.58
N TYR A 77 4.76 13.00 -12.46
CA TYR A 77 5.32 12.28 -13.61
C TYR A 77 4.34 11.23 -14.13
N GLU A 78 3.79 11.48 -15.33
CA GLU A 78 2.79 10.61 -15.95
C GLU A 78 3.31 9.19 -16.20
N ASP A 79 4.56 9.04 -16.65
CA ASP A 79 5.21 7.76 -16.86
C ASP A 79 5.30 6.95 -15.56
N LEU A 80 5.68 7.59 -14.46
CA LEU A 80 5.72 6.95 -13.14
C LEU A 80 4.32 6.57 -12.65
N ARG A 81 3.31 7.42 -12.87
CA ARG A 81 1.90 7.11 -12.54
C ARG A 81 1.41 5.88 -13.32
N ARG A 82 1.71 5.82 -14.61
CA ARG A 82 1.35 4.67 -15.48
C ARG A 82 2.07 3.40 -15.04
N GLN A 83 3.33 3.50 -14.62
CA GLN A 83 4.07 2.39 -14.06
C GLN A 83 3.43 1.91 -12.74
N ALA A 84 3.17 2.83 -11.80
CA ALA A 84 2.60 2.52 -10.49
C ALA A 84 1.17 1.93 -10.57
N ALA A 85 0.40 2.29 -11.60
CA ALA A 85 -0.94 1.75 -11.84
C ALA A 85 -0.93 0.37 -12.55
N ARG A 86 0.24 -0.17 -12.90
CA ARG A 86 0.37 -1.46 -13.58
C ARG A 86 1.06 -2.46 -12.65
N GLY A 87 0.54 -3.69 -12.68
CA GLY A 87 1.13 -4.82 -11.97
C GLY A 87 0.82 -4.81 -10.48
N LEU A 88 0.07 -5.83 -10.06
CA LEU A 88 -0.09 -6.41 -8.73
C LEU A 88 -0.93 -7.69 -8.88
#